data_AF-A0A932X8B7-F1
#
_entry.id   AF-A0A932X8B7-F1
#
_cell.length_a   1.000
_cell.length_b   1.000
_cell.length_c   1.000
_cell.angle_alpha   90.00
_cell.angle_beta   90.00
_cell.angle_gamma   90.00
#
_symmetry.space_group_name_H-M   'P 1'
#
loop_
_entity.id
_entity.type
_entity.pdbx_description
1 polymer ?
#
loop_
_entity_poly.entity_id
_entity_poly.type
_entity_poly.pdbx_seq_one_letter_code
_entity_poly.pdbx_strand_id
1 'polypeptide(L)'
;MPDSNNFRGEDILKLIERLDDLVDNSRFHFFGQAWGVDRDTFFTLTGKIRASLPDELRQARRVHSDQERIIGDAREEASRILEDANNQAQLLVTQSEIARQATERAQTLIAQAEQDSARIRAEAEAHGREARRSAEDYARDLRRDSDEYARDVLDSLNSFVGKILRTVEKGQERLAEQQAEQQVSEERGEERSC
;
A
#
# COMPACT_ATOMS: atom_id res chain seq x y z
N MET A 1 10.22 5.06 64.44
CA MET A 1 10.56 3.74 65.00
C MET A 1 11.95 3.40 64.51
N PRO A 2 12.97 3.28 65.38
CA PRO A 2 14.32 2.91 64.95
C PRO A 2 14.38 1.41 64.68
N ASP A 3 14.95 1.05 63.52
CA ASP A 3 15.00 -0.30 62.98
C ASP A 3 15.79 -1.27 63.88
N SER A 4 15.08 -2.21 64.50
CA SER A 4 15.60 -3.27 65.37
C SER A 4 16.41 -4.36 64.65
N ASN A 5 16.80 -4.13 63.39
CA ASN A 5 17.42 -5.14 62.53
C ASN A 5 18.93 -4.93 62.29
N ASN A 6 19.49 -3.82 62.78
CA ASN A 6 20.91 -3.49 62.63
C ASN A 6 21.81 -4.06 63.74
N PHE A 7 21.21 -4.65 64.79
CA PHE A 7 21.94 -5.01 66.02
C PHE A 7 22.83 -6.26 65.89
N ARG A 8 22.58 -7.16 64.93
CA ARG A 8 23.26 -8.48 64.86
C ARG A 8 24.51 -8.52 63.97
N GLY A 9 24.52 -7.78 62.86
CA GLY A 9 25.71 -7.67 62.00
C GLY A 9 26.85 -6.90 62.67
N GLU A 10 26.48 -5.87 63.44
CA GLU A 10 27.40 -5.13 64.30
C GLU A 10 28.01 -6.05 65.38
N ASP A 11 27.25 -7.02 65.89
CA ASP A 11 27.74 -8.01 66.86
C ASP A 11 28.75 -8.99 66.24
N ILE A 12 28.60 -9.43 64.98
CA ILE A 12 29.62 -10.28 64.33
C ILE A 12 30.92 -9.53 64.09
N LEU A 13 30.84 -8.31 63.57
CA LEU A 13 32.04 -7.51 63.32
C LEU A 13 32.77 -7.23 64.65
N LYS A 14 32.04 -6.89 65.71
CA LYS A 14 32.59 -6.77 67.07
C LYS A 14 33.19 -8.07 67.62
N LEU A 15 32.60 -9.23 67.30
CA LEU A 15 33.14 -10.52 67.70
C LEU A 15 34.43 -10.87 66.95
N ILE A 16 34.54 -10.50 65.68
CA ILE A 16 35.76 -10.63 64.87
C ILE A 16 36.82 -9.66 65.37
N GLU A 17 36.49 -8.38 65.57
CA GLU A 17 37.40 -7.37 66.15
C GLU A 17 37.93 -7.82 67.51
N ARG A 18 37.06 -8.37 68.38
CA ARG A 18 37.48 -8.90 69.68
C ARG A 18 38.33 -10.17 69.56
N LEU A 19 38.18 -10.95 68.50
CA LEU A 19 39.02 -12.10 68.21
C LEU A 19 40.40 -11.63 67.71
N ASP A 20 40.44 -10.63 66.84
CA ASP A 20 41.66 -9.99 66.36
C ASP A 20 42.42 -9.35 67.52
N ASP A 21 41.75 -8.57 68.37
CA ASP A 21 42.32 -7.97 69.59
C ASP A 21 42.90 -9.03 70.54
N LEU A 22 42.26 -10.20 70.65
CA LEU A 22 42.74 -11.29 71.50
C LEU A 22 44.05 -11.90 70.96
N VAL A 23 44.20 -11.95 69.64
CA VAL A 23 45.41 -12.45 68.97
C VAL A 23 46.51 -11.39 68.97
N ASP A 24 46.17 -10.13 68.73
CA ASP A 24 47.10 -9.00 68.68
C ASP A 24 47.63 -8.60 70.06
N ASN A 25 46.85 -8.77 71.14
CA ASN A 25 47.30 -8.52 72.51
C ASN A 25 47.88 -9.77 73.21
N SER A 26 48.26 -10.81 72.44
CA SER A 26 48.85 -12.01 73.04
C SER A 26 50.16 -11.71 73.77
N ARG A 27 50.43 -12.45 74.86
CA ARG A 27 51.52 -12.15 75.80
C ARG A 27 52.92 -12.20 75.19
N PHE A 28 53.11 -12.93 74.09
CA PHE A 28 54.40 -13.04 73.41
C PHE A 28 54.19 -13.15 71.90
N HIS A 29 54.72 -12.20 71.13
CA HIS A 29 54.83 -12.35 69.67
C HIS A 29 56.28 -12.64 69.31
N PHE A 30 56.52 -13.82 68.74
CA PHE A 30 57.84 -14.20 68.22
C PHE A 30 57.69 -14.76 66.81
N PHE A 31 58.48 -14.24 65.86
CA PHE A 31 58.46 -14.62 64.44
C PHE A 31 57.06 -14.62 63.80
N GLY A 32 56.23 -13.62 64.09
CA GLY A 32 54.88 -13.50 63.53
C GLY A 32 53.85 -14.50 64.09
N GLN A 33 54.20 -15.24 65.14
CA GLN A 33 53.29 -16.13 65.84
C GLN A 33 52.91 -15.54 67.20
N ALA A 34 51.61 -15.58 67.52
CA ALA A 34 51.05 -15.17 68.81
C ALA A 34 51.11 -16.35 69.79
N TRP A 35 51.83 -16.19 70.90
CA TRP A 35 52.03 -17.19 71.95
C TRP A 35 51.39 -16.73 73.27
N GLY A 36 50.72 -17.66 73.96
CA GLY A 36 50.03 -17.37 75.22
C GLY A 36 48.61 -16.80 75.08
N VAL A 37 47.96 -17.01 73.93
CA VAL A 37 46.53 -16.72 73.73
C VAL A 37 45.69 -17.70 74.56
N ASP A 38 44.67 -17.19 75.25
CA ASP A 38 43.74 -18.03 75.98
C ASP A 38 42.87 -18.86 75.03
N ARG A 39 43.08 -20.18 75.07
CA ARG A 39 42.45 -21.13 74.16
C ARG A 39 40.93 -21.16 74.32
N ASP A 40 40.45 -21.07 75.56
CA ASP A 40 39.02 -21.17 75.86
C ASP A 40 38.26 -19.92 75.38
N THR A 41 38.83 -18.72 75.57
CA THR A 41 38.28 -17.47 75.04
C THR A 41 38.29 -17.46 73.51
N PHE A 42 39.37 -17.92 72.88
CA PHE A 42 39.46 -18.03 71.41
C PHE A 42 38.39 -18.95 70.82
N PHE A 43 38.22 -20.16 71.38
CA PHE A 43 37.17 -21.09 70.92
C PHE A 43 35.76 -20.60 71.23
N THR A 44 35.57 -19.84 72.31
CA THR A 44 34.29 -19.22 72.64
C THR A 44 33.91 -18.14 71.61
N LEU A 45 34.85 -17.25 71.26
CA LEU A 45 34.61 -16.20 70.26
C LEU A 45 34.36 -16.80 68.87
N THR A 46 35.22 -17.72 68.42
CA THR A 46 35.02 -18.41 67.13
C THR A 46 33.75 -19.28 67.09
N GLY A 47 33.36 -19.87 68.22
CA GLY A 47 32.10 -20.59 68.37
C GLY A 47 30.88 -19.66 68.22
N LYS A 48 30.93 -18.47 68.83
CA LYS A 48 29.88 -17.44 68.68
C LYS A 48 29.78 -16.95 67.25
N ILE A 49 30.91 -16.62 66.60
CA ILE A 49 30.95 -16.21 65.18
C ILE A 49 30.34 -17.31 64.30
N ARG A 50 30.70 -18.57 64.52
CA ARG A 50 30.16 -19.70 63.74
C ARG A 50 28.66 -19.90 63.95
N ALA A 51 28.16 -19.63 65.16
CA ALA A 51 26.75 -19.77 65.48
C ALA A 51 25.90 -18.64 64.89
N SER A 52 26.41 -17.40 64.88
CA SER A 52 25.71 -16.26 64.30
C SER A 52 25.79 -16.27 62.77
N LEU A 53 27.00 -16.33 62.18
CA LEU A 53 27.27 -16.09 60.75
C LEU A 53 26.26 -16.66 59.72
N PRO A 54 25.73 -17.89 59.87
CA PRO A 54 24.70 -18.41 58.96
C PRO A 54 23.43 -17.56 58.91
N ASP A 55 23.02 -16.95 60.02
CA ASP A 55 21.79 -16.16 60.12
C ASP A 55 21.93 -14.80 59.45
N GLU A 56 23.07 -14.12 59.60
CA GLU A 56 23.38 -12.86 58.90
C GLU A 56 23.50 -13.10 57.40
N LEU A 57 24.13 -14.21 56.98
CA LEU A 57 24.20 -14.57 55.56
C LEU A 57 22.81 -14.85 54.97
N ARG A 58 21.93 -15.55 55.71
CA ARG A 58 20.53 -15.76 55.30
C ARG A 58 19.78 -14.44 55.21
N GLN A 59 20.01 -13.52 56.14
CA GLN A 59 19.38 -12.20 56.13
C GLN A 59 19.86 -11.37 54.94
N ALA A 60 21.16 -11.31 54.67
CA ALA A 60 21.71 -10.62 53.51
C ALA A 60 21.14 -11.16 52.20
N ARG A 61 21.04 -12.49 52.07
CA ARG A 61 20.41 -13.13 50.89
C ARG A 61 18.93 -12.79 50.76
N ARG A 62 18.18 -12.75 51.87
CA ARG A 62 16.77 -12.33 51.84
C ARG A 62 16.63 -10.88 51.39
N VAL A 63 17.40 -9.97 51.97
CA VAL A 63 17.38 -8.55 51.61
C VAL A 63 17.74 -8.37 50.12
N HIS A 64 18.75 -9.08 49.62
CA HIS A 64 19.11 -9.05 48.20
C HIS A 64 17.97 -9.56 47.30
N SER A 65 17.39 -10.71 47.64
CA SER A 65 16.27 -11.29 46.88
C SER A 65 15.04 -10.37 46.91
N ASP A 66 14.75 -9.74 48.05
CA ASP A 66 13.65 -8.79 48.19
C ASP A 66 13.90 -7.55 47.35
N GLN A 67 15.14 -7.04 47.31
CA GLN A 67 15.51 -5.92 46.47
C GLN A 67 15.35 -6.24 44.98
N GLU A 68 15.81 -7.41 44.52
CA GLU A 68 15.62 -7.84 43.13
C GLU A 68 14.15 -7.95 42.77
N ARG A 69 13.34 -8.53 43.67
CA ARG A 69 11.89 -8.61 43.49
C ARG A 69 11.25 -7.23 43.40
N ILE A 70 11.56 -6.32 44.32
CA ILE A 70 11.05 -4.93 44.31
C ILE A 70 11.42 -4.21 43.02
N ILE A 71 12.66 -4.38 42.54
CA ILE A 71 13.10 -3.77 41.28
C ILE A 71 12.37 -4.39 40.08
N GLY A 72 12.14 -5.70 40.10
CA GLY A 72 11.35 -6.41 39.08
C GLY A 72 9.92 -5.87 39.02
N ASP A 73 9.24 -5.85 40.17
CA ASP A 73 7.87 -5.36 40.33
C ASP A 73 7.77 -3.89 39.86
N ALA A 74 8.73 -3.03 40.26
CA ALA A 74 8.76 -1.63 39.85
C ALA A 74 8.99 -1.44 38.35
N ARG A 75 9.82 -2.28 37.72
CA ARG A 75 10.04 -2.24 36.26
C ARG A 75 8.82 -2.70 35.49
N GLU A 76 8.16 -3.75 35.96
CA GLU A 76 6.92 -4.23 35.34
C GLU A 76 5.82 -3.16 35.44
N GLU A 77 5.65 -2.56 36.62
CA GLU A 77 4.68 -1.48 36.81
C GLU A 77 5.00 -0.27 35.95
N ALA A 78 6.27 0.14 35.85
CA ALA A 78 6.69 1.22 34.97
C ALA A 78 6.40 0.91 33.50
N SER A 79 6.60 -0.34 33.06
CA SER A 79 6.27 -0.78 31.70
C SER A 79 4.77 -0.69 31.44
N ARG A 80 3.94 -1.15 32.38
CA ARG A 80 2.48 -1.05 32.29
C ARG A 80 2.00 0.40 32.20
N ILE A 81 2.55 1.28 33.05
CA ILE A 81 2.23 2.72 33.02
C ILE A 81 2.59 3.33 31.66
N LEU A 82 3.74 2.99 31.09
CA LEU A 82 4.15 3.49 29.78
C LEU A 82 3.24 2.98 28.65
N GLU A 83 2.85 1.71 28.70
CA GLU A 83 1.92 1.12 27.73
C GLU A 83 0.55 1.80 27.80
N ASP A 84 -0.01 1.96 29.00
CA ASP A 84 -1.29 2.64 29.22
C ASP A 84 -1.24 4.11 28.77
N ALA A 85 -0.15 4.83 29.09
CA ALA A 85 0.04 6.21 28.67
C ALA A 85 0.10 6.34 27.14
N ASN A 86 0.81 5.42 26.46
CA ASN A 86 0.85 5.40 25.00
C ASN A 86 -0.52 5.10 24.39
N ASN A 87 -1.26 4.13 24.94
CA ASN A 87 -2.61 3.81 24.49
C ASN A 87 -3.57 5.00 24.64
N GLN A 88 -3.51 5.69 25.78
CA GLN A 88 -4.31 6.91 26.02
C GLN A 88 -3.91 8.04 25.09
N ALA A 89 -2.61 8.26 24.87
CA ALA A 89 -2.13 9.28 23.94
C ALA A 89 -2.63 9.01 22.51
N GLN A 90 -2.58 7.76 22.05
CA GLN A 90 -3.08 7.37 20.74
C GLN A 90 -4.60 7.62 20.62
N LEU A 91 -5.36 7.27 21.66
CA LEU A 91 -6.81 7.54 21.71
C LEU A 91 -7.09 9.05 21.66
N LEU A 92 -6.37 9.87 22.43
CA LEU A 92 -6.52 11.32 22.43
C LEU A 92 -6.17 11.95 21.08
N VAL A 93 -5.17 11.44 20.37
CA VAL A 93 -4.83 11.90 19.02
C VAL A 93 -5.95 11.54 18.05
N THR A 94 -6.48 10.32 18.10
CA THR A 94 -7.60 9.91 17.24
C THR A 94 -8.89 10.66 17.57
N GLN A 95 -9.14 10.94 18.86
CA GLN A 95 -10.29 11.72 19.32
C GLN A 95 -10.08 13.24 19.19
N SER A 96 -8.86 13.68 18.88
CA SER A 96 -8.57 15.08 18.67
C SER A 96 -9.50 15.61 17.59
N GLU A 97 -10.11 16.76 17.85
CA GLU A 97 -11.00 17.43 16.91
C GLU A 97 -10.30 17.65 15.55
N ILE A 98 -8.97 17.82 15.55
CA ILE A 98 -8.16 17.92 14.33
C ILE A 98 -8.19 16.61 13.53
N ALA A 99 -8.04 15.46 14.18
CA ALA A 99 -8.09 14.15 13.52
C ALA A 99 -9.50 13.87 12.99
N ARG A 100 -10.54 14.16 13.78
CA ARG A 100 -11.95 14.06 13.35
C ARG A 100 -12.23 14.92 12.12
N GLN A 101 -11.84 16.19 12.15
CA GLN A 101 -11.99 17.11 11.02
C GLN A 101 -11.18 16.67 9.79
N ALA A 102 -9.98 16.14 9.98
CA ALA A 102 -9.18 15.61 8.89
C ALA A 102 -9.86 14.40 8.23
N THR A 103 -10.43 13.48 9.02
CA THR A 103 -11.21 12.34 8.50
C THR A 103 -12.46 12.80 7.76
N GLU A 104 -13.22 13.76 8.30
CA GLU A 104 -14.42 14.31 7.66
C GLU A 104 -14.10 15.02 6.34
N ARG A 105 -13.01 15.79 6.30
CA ARG A 105 -12.51 16.42 5.08
C ARG A 105 -12.06 15.38 4.05
N ALA A 106 -11.35 14.33 4.48
CA ALA A 106 -10.92 13.26 3.60
C ALA A 106 -12.12 12.52 2.98
N GLN A 107 -13.15 12.21 3.78
CA GLN A 107 -14.38 11.60 3.29
C GLN A 107 -15.11 12.50 2.29
N THR A 108 -15.19 13.80 2.58
CA THR A 108 -15.78 14.78 1.66
C THR A 108 -15.03 14.84 0.34
N LEU A 109 -13.69 14.85 0.38
CA LEU A 109 -12.84 14.87 -0.81
C LEU A 109 -12.98 13.59 -1.64
N ILE A 110 -13.09 12.43 -0.99
CA ILE A 110 -13.35 11.15 -1.67
C ILE A 110 -14.72 11.20 -2.37
N ALA A 111 -15.78 11.62 -1.66
CA ALA A 111 -17.12 11.73 -2.23
C ALA A 111 -17.17 12.69 -3.42
N GLN A 112 -16.47 13.83 -3.33
CA GLN A 112 -16.33 14.79 -4.43
C GLN A 112 -15.58 14.18 -5.62
N ALA A 113 -14.47 13.48 -5.38
CA ALA A 113 -13.70 12.84 -6.43
C ALA A 113 -14.50 11.73 -7.14
N GLU A 114 -15.29 10.96 -6.40
CA GLU A 114 -16.20 9.95 -6.96
C GLU A 114 -17.30 10.59 -7.82
N GLN A 115 -17.90 11.68 -7.34
CA GLN A 115 -18.91 12.43 -8.08
C GLN A 115 -18.33 13.02 -9.37
N ASP A 116 -17.13 13.63 -9.31
CA ASP A 116 -16.46 14.18 -10.48
C ASP A 116 -16.06 13.10 -11.47
N SER A 117 -15.56 11.96 -10.99
CA SER A 117 -15.23 10.81 -11.85
C SER A 117 -16.47 10.30 -12.59
N ALA A 118 -17.59 10.14 -11.89
CA ALA A 118 -18.86 9.72 -12.49
C ALA A 118 -19.36 10.74 -13.53
N ARG A 119 -19.25 12.04 -13.23
CA ARG A 119 -19.61 13.12 -14.15
C ARG A 119 -18.74 13.10 -15.41
N ILE A 120 -17.42 13.04 -15.27
CA ILE A 120 -16.47 12.99 -16.40
C ILE A 120 -16.75 11.76 -17.26
N ARG A 121 -17.01 10.61 -16.66
CA ARG A 121 -17.36 9.39 -17.40
C ARG A 121 -18.66 9.57 -18.18
N ALA A 122 -19.70 10.11 -17.57
CA ALA A 122 -20.98 10.36 -18.24
C ALA A 122 -20.83 11.35 -19.40
N GLU A 123 -20.07 12.43 -19.21
CA GLU A 123 -19.73 13.42 -20.25
C GLU A 123 -18.95 12.76 -21.40
N ALA A 124 -17.92 11.97 -21.11
CA ALA A 124 -17.13 11.26 -22.11
C ALA A 124 -17.96 10.26 -22.91
N GLU A 125 -18.84 9.49 -22.25
CA GLU A 125 -19.76 8.57 -22.91
C GLU A 125 -20.78 9.32 -23.78
N ALA A 126 -21.27 10.47 -23.33
CA ALA A 126 -22.18 11.32 -24.10
C ALA A 126 -21.50 11.85 -25.37
N HIS A 127 -20.30 12.43 -25.24
CA HIS A 127 -19.50 12.88 -26.38
C HIS A 127 -19.14 11.73 -27.33
N GLY A 128 -18.79 10.55 -26.80
CA GLY A 128 -18.53 9.37 -27.62
C GLY A 128 -19.75 8.94 -28.43
N ARG A 129 -20.94 8.96 -27.83
CA ARG A 129 -22.20 8.66 -28.53
C ARG A 129 -22.52 9.70 -29.60
N GLU A 130 -22.32 10.98 -29.30
CA GLU A 130 -22.53 12.07 -30.25
C GLU A 130 -21.59 11.97 -31.44
N ALA A 131 -20.29 11.82 -31.20
CA ALA A 131 -19.29 11.65 -32.25
C ALA A 131 -19.61 10.44 -33.14
N ARG A 132 -20.03 9.32 -32.53
CA ARG A 132 -20.42 8.12 -33.30
C ARG A 132 -21.67 8.37 -34.14
N ARG A 133 -22.71 9.02 -33.58
CA ARG A 133 -23.92 9.37 -34.32
C ARG A 133 -23.60 10.28 -35.51
N SER A 134 -22.80 11.33 -35.30
CA SER A 134 -22.39 12.24 -36.38
C SER A 134 -21.61 11.52 -37.48
N ALA A 135 -20.74 10.58 -37.12
CA ALA A 135 -20.00 9.76 -38.09
C ALA A 135 -20.92 8.79 -38.85
N GLU A 136 -21.89 8.17 -38.18
CA GLU A 136 -22.88 7.28 -38.79
C GLU A 136 -23.78 8.04 -39.78
N ASP A 137 -24.20 9.26 -39.42
CA ASP A 137 -25.02 10.13 -40.26
C ASP A 137 -24.22 10.60 -41.49
N TYR A 138 -22.99 11.09 -41.30
CA TYR A 138 -22.11 11.46 -42.41
C TYR A 138 -21.86 10.30 -43.38
N ALA A 139 -21.60 9.10 -42.86
CA ALA A 139 -21.42 7.91 -43.68
C ALA A 139 -22.71 7.51 -44.44
N ARG A 140 -23.88 7.78 -43.86
CA ARG A 140 -25.17 7.52 -44.52
C ARG A 140 -25.38 8.49 -45.68
N ASP A 141 -25.11 9.77 -45.46
CA ASP A 141 -25.24 10.81 -46.49
C ASP A 141 -24.28 10.54 -47.64
N LEU A 142 -23.01 10.26 -47.34
CA LEU A 142 -22.01 9.94 -48.36
C LEU A 142 -22.41 8.73 -49.23
N ARG A 143 -22.98 7.69 -48.62
CA ARG A 143 -23.49 6.52 -49.37
C ARG A 143 -24.64 6.92 -50.29
N ARG A 144 -25.59 7.70 -49.79
CA ARG A 144 -26.74 8.16 -50.57
C ARG A 144 -26.29 9.01 -51.76
N ASP A 145 -25.40 9.96 -51.54
CA ASP A 145 -24.89 10.85 -52.57
C ASP A 145 -24.07 10.07 -53.62
N SER A 146 -23.34 9.03 -53.20
CA SER A 146 -22.64 8.12 -54.11
C SER A 146 -23.60 7.29 -54.96
N ASP A 147 -24.69 6.80 -54.37
CA ASP A 147 -25.73 6.06 -55.10
C ASP A 147 -26.45 6.95 -56.12
N GLU A 148 -26.73 8.21 -55.76
CA GLU A 148 -27.32 9.20 -56.65
C GLU A 148 -26.38 9.51 -57.83
N TYR A 149 -25.11 9.81 -57.56
CA TYR A 149 -24.10 10.02 -58.59
C TYR A 149 -23.97 8.82 -59.54
N ALA A 150 -23.96 7.60 -59.01
CA ALA A 150 -23.89 6.40 -59.84
C ALA A 150 -25.11 6.27 -60.76
N ARG A 151 -26.33 6.59 -60.28
CA ARG A 151 -27.53 6.61 -61.11
C ARG A 151 -27.43 7.66 -62.22
N ASP A 152 -27.02 8.87 -61.91
CA ASP A 152 -26.89 9.95 -62.90
C ASP A 152 -25.89 9.58 -64.01
N VAL A 153 -24.76 8.97 -63.65
CA VAL A 153 -23.77 8.48 -64.61
C VAL A 153 -24.36 7.38 -65.49
N LEU A 154 -25.08 6.42 -64.90
CA LEU A 154 -25.72 5.34 -65.65
C LEU A 154 -26.80 5.86 -66.60
N ASP A 155 -27.62 6.82 -66.18
CA ASP A 155 -28.66 7.44 -67.01
C ASP A 155 -28.05 8.21 -68.18
N SER A 156 -26.96 8.94 -67.93
CA SER A 156 -26.20 9.64 -68.96
C SER A 156 -25.62 8.66 -70.00
N LEU A 157 -25.02 7.55 -69.54
CA LEU A 157 -24.50 6.50 -70.41
C LEU A 157 -25.62 5.85 -71.24
N ASN A 158 -26.77 5.55 -70.63
CA ASN A 158 -27.92 4.97 -71.31
C ASN A 158 -28.46 5.91 -72.41
N SER A 159 -28.57 7.21 -72.11
CA SER A 159 -28.97 8.23 -73.07
C SER A 159 -27.98 8.35 -74.24
N PHE A 160 -26.67 8.29 -73.96
CA PHE A 160 -25.62 8.34 -74.98
C PHE A 160 -25.66 7.12 -75.90
N VAL A 161 -25.73 5.91 -75.33
CA VAL A 161 -25.88 4.66 -76.10
C VAL A 161 -27.13 4.72 -76.98
N GLY A 162 -28.26 5.19 -76.44
CA GLY A 162 -29.49 5.37 -77.20
C GLY A 162 -29.36 6.36 -78.38
N LYS A 163 -28.54 7.41 -78.26
CA LYS A 163 -28.25 8.33 -79.38
C LYS A 163 -27.39 7.68 -80.45
N ILE A 164 -26.40 6.88 -80.06
CA ILE A 164 -25.56 6.14 -81.00
C ILE A 164 -26.40 5.13 -81.78
N LEU A 165 -27.23 4.34 -81.10
CA LEU A 165 -28.10 3.34 -81.74
C LEU A 165 -29.00 3.98 -82.80
N ARG A 166 -29.69 5.08 -82.47
CA ARG A 166 -30.50 5.82 -83.45
C ARG A 166 -29.70 6.35 -84.66
N THR A 167 -28.43 6.70 -84.45
CA THR A 167 -27.56 7.15 -85.55
C THR A 167 -27.16 5.98 -86.44
N VAL A 168 -26.87 4.81 -85.85
CA VAL A 168 -26.58 3.57 -86.58
C VAL A 168 -27.80 3.10 -87.37
N GLU A 169 -28.99 3.07 -86.75
CA GLU A 169 -30.26 2.72 -87.42
C GLU A 169 -30.50 3.59 -88.65
N LYS A 170 -30.41 4.91 -88.51
CA LYS A 170 -30.53 5.84 -89.64
C LYS A 170 -29.46 5.64 -90.71
N GLY A 171 -28.25 5.25 -90.30
CA GLY A 171 -27.17 4.91 -91.23
C GLY A 171 -27.47 3.65 -92.03
N GLN A 172 -28.02 2.61 -91.39
CA GLN A 172 -28.42 1.37 -92.04
C GLN A 172 -29.62 1.56 -92.98
N GLU A 173 -30.63 2.33 -92.58
CA GLU A 173 -31.78 2.67 -93.44
C GLU A 173 -31.31 3.33 -94.75
N ARG A 174 -30.42 4.32 -94.68
CA ARG A 174 -29.86 4.98 -95.87
C ARG A 174 -29.08 4.04 -96.78
N LEU A 175 -28.36 3.08 -96.21
CA LEU A 175 -27.62 2.09 -96.99
C LEU A 175 -28.57 1.10 -97.67
N ALA A 176 -29.63 0.69 -96.99
CA ALA A 176 -30.68 -0.13 -97.59
C ALA A 176 -31.40 0.60 -98.72
N GLU A 177 -31.70 1.90 -98.55
CA GLU A 177 -32.25 2.76 -99.62
C GLU A 177 -31.28 2.87 -100.80
N GLN A 178 -29.98 3.12 -100.56
CA GLN A 178 -28.98 3.19 -101.62
C GLN A 178 -28.80 1.88 -102.38
N GLN A 179 -28.85 0.73 -101.70
CA GLN A 179 -28.79 -0.58 -102.33
C GLN A 179 -30.02 -0.86 -103.19
N ALA A 180 -31.21 -0.51 -102.71
CA ALA A 180 -32.45 -0.62 -103.47
C ALA A 180 -32.43 0.31 -104.70
N GLU A 181 -31.93 1.54 -104.58
CA GLU A 181 -31.78 2.47 -105.69
C GLU A 181 -30.75 1.99 -106.73
N GLN A 182 -29.63 1.39 -106.30
CA GLN A 182 -28.62 0.83 -107.18
C GLN A 182 -29.14 -0.38 -107.97
N GLN A 183 -29.87 -1.29 -107.33
CA GLN A 183 -30.49 -2.45 -107.98
C GLN A 183 -31.52 -2.04 -109.05
N VAL A 184 -32.36 -1.03 -108.75
CA VAL A 184 -33.32 -0.49 -109.73
C VAL A 184 -32.61 0.22 -110.90
N SER A 185 -31.42 0.77 -110.67
CA SER A 185 -30.59 1.39 -111.71
C SER A 185 -29.96 0.36 -112.64
N GLU A 186 -29.52 -0.78 -112.10
CA GLU A 186 -28.96 -1.91 -112.87
C GLU A 186 -30.03 -2.60 -113.73
N GLU A 187 -31.22 -2.88 -113.17
CA GLU A 187 -32.34 -3.48 -113.92
C GLU A 187 -32.84 -2.58 -115.07
N ARG A 188 -32.86 -1.25 -114.87
CA ARG A 188 -33.19 -0.28 -115.94
C ARG A 188 -32.09 -0.12 -117.00
N GLY A 189 -30.85 -0.47 -116.67
CA GLY A 189 -29.74 -0.50 -117.61
C GLY A 189 -29.81 -1.70 -118.56
N GLU A 190 -30.25 -2.87 -118.05
CA GLU A 190 -30.38 -4.10 -118.83
C GLU A 190 -31.56 -4.07 -119.82
N GLU A 191 -32.70 -3.45 -119.46
CA GLU A 191 -33.86 -3.29 -120.37
C GLU A 191 -33.59 -2.36 -121.57
N ARG A 192 -32.55 -1.51 -121.50
CA ARG A 192 -32.17 -0.58 -122.59
C ARG A 192 -31.10 -1.15 -123.54
N SER A 193 -30.63 -2.37 -123.27
CA SER A 193 -29.54 -3.03 -124.01
C SER A 193 -30.00 -4.17 -124.94
N CYS A 194 -31.30 -4.43 -125.07
CA CYS A 194 -31.92 -5.29 -126.09
C CYS A 194 -32.69 -4.45 -127.11
#